data_AF-A0A166R4F5-F1
#
_entry.id   AF-A0A166R4F5-F1
#
_cell.length_a   1.000
_cell.length_b   1.000
_cell.length_c   1.000
_cell.angle_alpha   90.00
_cell.angle_beta   90.00
_cell.angle_gamma   90.00
#
_symmetry.space_group_name_H-M   'P 1'
#
loop_
_entity.id
_entity.type
_entity.pdbx_description
1 polymer ?
#
loop_
_entity_poly.entity_id
_entity_poly.type
_entity_poly.pdbx_seq_one_letter_code
_entity_poly.pdbx_strand_id
1 'polypeptide(L)'
;MHPHWHSASPENQRRLISLFIRSLSPQKSTSTPFETELKFTRSPHDVAAVLRWGLRHLQLDGTSFGKEPAEWAWYQTFSKEERAAEYPPKAFTTKLMPLLPKPHLDLLMATLEIESSLAAHAEHNSISGSKMSKFLGLWLLTASRAEADDDWESFYARWERAGRILEHLFLARIRDESVNHRMPMRLTELVNQYPYSRTSMSVEQDDMLPSPRFTTRSYDALFVRIDAELETAEVEKPKSNRLRLIAHAFKLDVAETGAVVQAWDTIKK
;
A
#
# COMPACT_ATOMS: atom_id res chain seq x y z
N MET A 1 9.29 4.91 -32.21
CA MET A 1 9.69 4.58 -30.82
C MET A 1 10.15 5.86 -30.16
N HIS A 2 9.35 6.45 -29.25
CA HIS A 2 9.73 7.68 -28.55
C HIS A 2 10.63 7.34 -27.35
N PRO A 3 11.88 7.83 -27.26
CA PRO A 3 12.86 7.44 -26.24
C PRO A 3 12.52 7.85 -24.79
N HIS A 4 11.41 8.56 -24.56
CA HIS A 4 11.14 9.27 -23.30
C HIS A 4 9.89 8.79 -22.56
N TRP A 5 9.22 7.71 -23.00
CA TRP A 5 8.06 7.16 -22.29
C TRP A 5 8.39 6.80 -20.82
N HIS A 6 9.63 6.43 -20.54
CA HIS A 6 10.07 6.00 -19.20
C HIS A 6 10.82 7.07 -18.38
N SER A 7 11.09 8.26 -18.93
CA SER A 7 11.83 9.28 -18.19
C SER A 7 10.84 10.17 -17.44
N ALA A 8 10.54 9.81 -16.20
CA ALA A 8 9.99 10.75 -15.24
C ALA A 8 10.98 11.94 -15.13
N SER A 9 10.50 13.18 -15.27
CA SER A 9 11.34 14.38 -15.22
C SER A 9 11.26 15.01 -13.83
N PRO A 10 12.38 15.07 -13.08
CA PRO A 10 12.42 15.76 -11.79
C PRO A 10 12.01 17.23 -11.89
N GLU A 11 12.32 17.89 -13.02
CA GLU A 11 11.98 19.29 -13.27
C GLU A 11 10.46 19.47 -13.38
N ASN A 12 9.79 18.62 -14.17
CA ASN A 12 8.33 18.63 -14.30
C ASN A 12 7.65 18.33 -12.96
N GLN A 13 8.16 17.35 -12.21
CA GLN A 13 7.62 17.01 -10.89
C GLN A 13 7.74 18.18 -9.91
N ARG A 14 8.91 18.84 -9.84
CA ARG A 14 9.12 20.03 -9.01
C ARG A 14 8.19 21.18 -9.42
N ARG A 15 8.02 21.39 -10.72
CA ARG A 15 7.11 22.41 -11.25
C ARG A 15 5.67 22.14 -10.84
N LEU A 16 5.18 20.91 -11.03
CA LEU A 16 3.83 20.50 -10.63
C LEU A 16 3.61 20.65 -9.12
N ILE A 17 4.56 20.21 -8.30
CA ILE A 17 4.51 20.36 -6.84
C ILE A 17 4.44 21.85 -6.46
N SER A 18 5.26 22.69 -7.07
CA SER A 18 5.28 24.13 -6.78
C SER A 18 3.96 24.82 -7.16
N LEU A 19 3.39 24.45 -8.32
CA LEU A 19 2.09 24.95 -8.75
C LEU A 19 0.96 24.49 -7.82
N PHE A 20 1.01 23.24 -7.35
CA PHE A 20 0.06 22.72 -6.38
C PHE A 20 0.13 23.46 -5.04
N ILE A 21 1.32 23.66 -4.47
CA ILE A 21 1.48 24.42 -3.22
C ILE A 21 0.95 25.85 -3.39
N ARG A 22 1.20 26.48 -4.54
CA ARG A 22 0.67 27.80 -4.86
C ARG A 22 -0.86 27.80 -4.99
N SER A 23 -1.47 26.74 -5.52
CA SER A 23 -2.94 26.65 -5.62
C SER A 23 -3.64 26.46 -4.28
N LEU A 24 -2.92 26.03 -3.23
CA LEU A 24 -3.46 25.98 -1.86
C LEU A 24 -3.59 27.37 -1.24
N SER A 25 -2.94 28.39 -1.80
CA SER A 25 -3.10 29.78 -1.34
C SER A 25 -4.47 30.33 -1.75
N PRO A 26 -5.14 31.16 -0.92
CA PRO A 26 -6.54 31.57 -1.09
C PRO A 26 -6.85 32.51 -2.28
N GLN A 27 -6.06 32.48 -3.36
CA GLN A 27 -6.31 33.29 -4.55
C GLN A 27 -7.42 32.67 -5.43
N LYS A 28 -8.51 33.44 -5.58
CA LYS A 28 -9.75 33.12 -6.32
C LYS A 28 -9.55 33.08 -7.84
N SER A 29 -8.82 32.12 -8.39
CA SER A 29 -8.80 31.86 -9.84
C SER A 29 -9.62 30.62 -10.20
N THR A 30 -10.47 30.74 -11.24
CA THR A 30 -11.42 29.71 -11.71
C THR A 30 -10.80 28.51 -12.44
N SER A 31 -9.53 28.60 -12.82
CA SER A 31 -8.71 27.49 -13.33
C SER A 31 -7.30 27.72 -12.82
N THR A 32 -6.83 26.84 -11.93
CA THR A 32 -5.50 27.00 -11.37
C THR A 32 -4.43 26.69 -12.45
N PRO A 33 -3.31 27.43 -12.50
CA PRO A 33 -2.18 27.08 -13.36
C PRO A 33 -1.71 25.63 -13.18
N PHE A 34 -1.95 25.06 -11.98
CA PHE A 34 -1.74 23.65 -11.67
C PHE A 34 -2.60 22.71 -12.55
N GLU A 35 -3.92 22.92 -12.64
CA GLU A 35 -4.80 22.08 -13.47
C GLU A 35 -4.43 22.12 -14.95
N THR A 36 -3.98 23.28 -15.43
CA THR A 36 -3.52 23.43 -16.80
C THR A 36 -2.26 22.61 -17.04
N GLU A 37 -1.25 22.75 -16.19
CA GLU A 37 0.00 22.00 -16.30
C GLU A 37 -0.24 20.49 -16.15
N LEU A 38 -1.15 20.08 -15.25
CA LEU A 38 -1.53 18.68 -15.04
C LEU A 38 -2.12 18.06 -16.30
N LYS A 39 -3.00 18.78 -17.02
CA LYS A 39 -3.60 18.33 -18.29
C LYS A 39 -2.58 18.19 -19.42
N PHE A 40 -1.54 19.04 -19.45
CA PHE A 40 -0.52 19.02 -20.49
C PHE A 40 0.71 18.16 -20.16
N THR A 41 0.77 17.61 -18.94
CA THR A 41 1.85 16.71 -18.54
C THR A 41 1.80 15.43 -19.38
N ARG A 42 2.85 15.20 -20.17
CA ARG A 42 2.92 14.06 -21.11
C ARG A 42 3.14 12.73 -20.43
N SER A 43 3.87 12.71 -19.31
CA SER A 43 4.28 11.48 -18.62
C SER A 43 3.34 11.20 -17.44
N PRO A 44 2.60 10.07 -17.45
CA PRO A 44 1.78 9.68 -16.30
C PRO A 44 2.63 9.37 -15.05
N HIS A 45 3.91 9.05 -15.23
CA HIS A 45 4.84 8.82 -14.12
C HIS A 45 5.10 10.08 -13.30
N ASP A 46 5.11 11.25 -13.93
CA ASP A 46 5.29 12.53 -13.24
C ASP A 46 4.06 12.85 -12.39
N VAL A 47 2.85 12.65 -12.93
CA VAL A 47 1.59 12.82 -12.17
C VAL A 47 1.54 11.86 -10.99
N ALA A 48 1.87 10.59 -11.19
CA ALA A 48 1.91 9.60 -10.12
C ALA A 48 2.98 9.92 -9.05
N ALA A 49 4.11 10.52 -9.44
CA ALA A 49 5.14 10.96 -8.51
C ALA A 49 4.66 12.14 -7.64
N VAL A 50 3.92 13.09 -8.23
CA VAL A 50 3.29 14.21 -7.52
C VAL A 50 2.21 13.71 -6.55
N LEU A 51 1.36 12.75 -6.95
CA LEU A 51 0.39 12.12 -6.06
C LEU A 51 1.08 11.44 -4.87
N ARG A 52 2.12 10.64 -5.13
CA ARG A 52 2.93 10.00 -4.08
C ARG A 52 3.59 11.03 -3.16
N TRP A 53 4.07 12.15 -3.70
CA TRP A 53 4.61 13.25 -2.91
C TRP A 53 3.51 13.86 -2.02
N GLY A 54 2.34 14.17 -2.58
CA GLY A 54 1.22 14.76 -1.85
C GLY A 54 0.75 13.87 -0.72
N LEU A 55 0.55 12.57 -0.98
CA LEU A 55 0.19 11.61 0.05
C LEU A 55 1.25 11.54 1.15
N ARG A 56 2.56 11.54 0.84
CA ARG A 56 3.62 11.52 1.87
C ARG A 56 3.65 12.76 2.78
N HIS A 57 3.22 13.91 2.27
CA HIS A 57 3.22 15.19 3.01
C HIS A 57 1.83 15.57 3.53
N LEU A 58 0.85 14.69 3.35
CA LEU A 58 -0.49 14.87 3.86
C LEU A 58 -0.47 14.93 5.39
N GLN A 59 -1.11 15.95 5.95
CA GLN A 59 -1.41 16.07 7.36
C GLN A 59 -2.91 15.84 7.53
N LEU A 60 -3.27 14.85 8.35
CA LEU A 60 -4.65 14.58 8.71
C LEU A 60 -5.09 15.51 9.83
N ASP A 61 -6.40 15.79 9.88
CA ASP A 61 -6.99 16.55 10.96
C ASP A 61 -7.10 15.66 12.21
N GLY A 62 -6.30 15.94 13.23
CA GLY A 62 -6.30 15.20 14.51
C GLY A 62 -5.27 14.06 14.58
N THR A 63 -5.48 13.13 15.52
CA THR A 63 -4.52 12.04 15.82
C THR A 63 -4.85 10.72 15.12
N SER A 64 -6.00 10.62 14.46
CA SER A 64 -6.50 9.41 13.82
C SER A 64 -7.26 9.77 12.55
N PHE A 65 -7.40 8.81 11.64
CA PHE A 65 -8.21 8.98 10.43
C PHE A 65 -9.71 9.02 10.72
N GLY A 66 -10.16 8.40 11.80
CA GLY A 66 -11.55 8.42 12.24
C GLY A 66 -11.85 9.54 13.24
N LYS A 67 -13.10 9.63 13.66
CA LYS A 67 -13.53 10.54 14.75
C LYS A 67 -12.99 10.12 16.11
N GLU A 68 -12.65 8.85 16.27
CA GLU A 68 -12.10 8.30 17.50
C GLU A 68 -10.59 8.59 17.60
N PRO A 69 -10.08 8.97 18.78
CA PRO A 69 -8.70 9.44 18.93
C PRO A 69 -7.66 8.31 18.81
N ALA A 70 -8.04 7.07 19.12
CA ALA A 70 -7.18 5.92 19.03
C ALA A 70 -6.97 5.49 17.56
N GLU A 71 -5.75 5.10 17.24
CA GLU A 71 -5.41 4.60 15.91
C GLU A 71 -6.24 3.34 15.62
N TRP A 72 -6.86 3.30 14.43
CA TRP A 72 -7.69 2.17 13.96
C TRP A 72 -8.99 1.86 14.71
N ALA A 73 -9.32 2.57 15.79
CA ALA A 73 -10.53 2.26 16.56
C ALA A 73 -11.81 2.41 15.71
N TRP A 74 -11.88 3.45 14.85
CA TRP A 74 -12.94 3.61 13.85
C TRP A 74 -13.08 2.40 12.91
N TYR A 75 -11.97 1.77 12.54
CA TYR A 75 -11.96 0.62 11.65
C TYR A 75 -12.41 -0.64 12.39
N GLN A 76 -11.97 -0.83 13.64
CA GLN A 76 -12.41 -1.94 14.48
C GLN A 76 -13.93 -1.88 14.71
N THR A 77 -14.47 -0.69 14.99
CA THR A 77 -15.91 -0.44 15.09
C THR A 77 -16.61 -0.82 13.78
N PHE A 78 -16.13 -0.33 12.63
CA PHE A 78 -16.68 -0.69 11.32
C PHE A 78 -16.66 -2.19 11.05
N SER A 79 -15.51 -2.84 11.20
CA SER A 79 -15.31 -4.27 10.92
C SER A 79 -16.21 -5.14 11.80
N LYS A 80 -16.32 -4.81 13.09
CA LYS A 80 -17.20 -5.50 14.03
C LYS A 80 -18.67 -5.32 13.67
N GLU A 81 -19.10 -4.10 13.35
CA GLU A 81 -20.50 -3.83 12.96
C GLU A 81 -20.87 -4.46 11.62
N GLU A 82 -19.96 -4.43 10.64
CA GLU A 82 -20.18 -5.07 9.34
C GLU A 82 -20.31 -6.59 9.51
N ARG A 83 -19.40 -7.20 10.28
CA ARG A 83 -19.44 -8.65 10.58
C ARG A 83 -20.71 -9.04 11.33
N ALA A 84 -21.12 -8.26 12.33
CA ALA A 84 -22.35 -8.51 13.09
C ALA A 84 -23.62 -8.37 12.25
N ALA A 85 -23.58 -7.55 11.20
CA ALA A 85 -24.68 -7.38 10.24
C ALA A 85 -24.60 -8.34 9.04
N GLU A 86 -23.73 -9.35 9.09
CA GLU A 86 -23.51 -10.33 8.03
C GLU A 86 -23.09 -9.70 6.68
N TYR A 87 -22.27 -8.66 6.74
CA TYR A 87 -21.71 -7.98 5.57
C TYR A 87 -22.81 -7.48 4.61
N PRO A 88 -23.64 -6.47 4.98
CA PRO A 88 -24.67 -5.95 4.08
C PRO A 88 -24.04 -5.21 2.88
N PRO A 89 -24.67 -5.19 1.69
CA PRO A 89 -24.10 -4.53 0.50
C PRO A 89 -23.81 -3.04 0.68
N LYS A 90 -24.60 -2.34 1.50
CA LYS A 90 -24.44 -0.90 1.79
C LYS A 90 -23.68 -0.61 3.09
N ALA A 91 -22.87 -1.56 3.57
CA ALA A 91 -22.11 -1.40 4.81
C ALA A 91 -21.17 -0.19 4.77
N PHE A 92 -20.51 0.05 3.63
CA PHE A 92 -19.63 1.20 3.45
C PHE A 92 -20.37 2.51 3.73
N THR A 93 -21.51 2.73 3.09
CA THR A 93 -22.28 3.97 3.28
C THR A 93 -22.93 4.07 4.66
N THR A 94 -23.48 2.97 5.16
CA THR A 94 -24.32 2.99 6.38
C THR A 94 -23.54 2.82 7.68
N LYS A 95 -22.36 2.18 7.65
CA LYS A 95 -21.55 1.86 8.83
C LYS A 95 -20.22 2.61 8.87
N LEU A 96 -19.49 2.67 7.76
CA LEU A 96 -18.17 3.32 7.73
C LEU A 96 -18.26 4.85 7.69
N MET A 97 -19.01 5.41 6.74
CA MET A 97 -19.05 6.87 6.52
C MET A 97 -19.36 7.69 7.79
N PRO A 98 -20.28 7.26 8.69
CA PRO A 98 -20.55 7.98 9.94
C PRO A 98 -19.36 8.07 10.91
N LEU A 99 -18.38 7.17 10.81
CA LEU A 99 -17.21 7.11 11.71
C LEU A 99 -16.07 8.05 11.29
N LEU A 100 -16.14 8.60 10.07
CA LEU A 100 -15.09 9.43 9.50
C LEU A 100 -15.46 10.93 9.52
N PRO A 101 -14.50 11.83 9.79
CA PRO A 101 -14.66 13.26 9.51
C PRO A 101 -14.87 13.50 8.00
N LYS A 102 -15.63 14.54 7.64
CA LYS A 102 -15.95 14.84 6.23
C LYS A 102 -14.70 15.02 5.34
N PRO A 103 -13.64 15.74 5.76
CA PRO A 103 -12.44 15.89 4.94
C PRO A 103 -11.73 14.55 4.67
N HIS A 104 -11.65 13.68 5.67
CA HIS A 104 -11.03 12.36 5.56
C HIS A 104 -11.85 11.43 4.67
N LEU A 105 -13.18 11.50 4.78
CA LEU A 105 -14.08 10.77 3.90
C LEU A 105 -13.94 11.20 2.44
N ASP A 106 -13.85 12.51 2.16
CA ASP A 106 -13.67 13.01 0.80
C ASP A 106 -12.34 12.54 0.20
N LEU A 107 -11.28 12.57 1.01
CA LEU A 107 -9.98 12.04 0.62
C LEU A 107 -10.03 10.53 0.36
N LEU A 108 -10.71 9.75 1.22
CA LEU A 108 -10.88 8.32 1.04
C LEU A 108 -11.61 8.03 -0.28
N MET A 109 -12.72 8.71 -0.53
CA MET A 109 -13.53 8.52 -1.73
C MET A 109 -12.73 8.84 -3.00
N ALA A 110 -12.06 9.99 -3.04
CA ALA A 110 -11.19 10.36 -4.16
C ALA A 110 -10.06 9.33 -4.40
N THR A 111 -9.50 8.78 -3.32
CA THR A 111 -8.46 7.75 -3.42
C THR A 111 -9.01 6.42 -3.96
N LEU A 112 -10.16 5.97 -3.44
CA LEU A 112 -10.81 4.74 -3.88
C LEU A 112 -11.32 4.82 -5.31
N GLU A 113 -11.72 6.00 -5.80
CA GLU A 113 -12.06 6.21 -7.21
C GLU A 113 -10.86 5.98 -8.13
N ILE A 114 -9.69 6.52 -7.77
CA ILE A 114 -8.43 6.30 -8.49
C ILE A 114 -8.07 4.80 -8.45
N GLU A 115 -8.20 4.17 -7.28
CA GLU A 115 -7.90 2.75 -7.11
C GLU A 115 -8.84 1.86 -7.94
N SER A 116 -10.14 2.12 -7.93
CA SER A 116 -11.15 1.43 -8.77
C SER A 116 -10.82 1.57 -10.26
N SER A 117 -10.48 2.78 -10.71
CA SER A 117 -10.10 3.01 -12.11
C SER A 117 -8.84 2.22 -12.51
N LEU A 118 -7.81 2.21 -11.66
CA LEU A 118 -6.57 1.48 -11.95
C LEU A 118 -6.76 -0.03 -11.87
N ALA A 119 -7.49 -0.53 -10.87
CA ALA A 119 -7.76 -1.95 -10.68
C ALA A 119 -8.65 -2.52 -11.80
N ALA A 120 -9.56 -1.73 -12.37
CA ALA A 120 -10.36 -2.14 -13.53
C ALA A 120 -9.49 -2.46 -14.77
N HIS A 121 -8.27 -1.92 -14.84
CA HIS A 121 -7.30 -2.14 -15.91
C HIS A 121 -6.06 -2.94 -15.46
N ALA A 122 -6.19 -3.76 -14.40
CA ALA A 122 -5.09 -4.51 -13.79
C ALA A 122 -4.27 -5.36 -14.78
N GLU A 123 -4.93 -5.92 -15.81
CA GLU A 123 -4.25 -6.73 -16.86
C GLU A 123 -3.26 -5.93 -17.69
N HIS A 124 -3.52 -4.63 -17.89
CA HIS A 124 -2.69 -3.76 -18.72
C HIS A 124 -1.61 -3.05 -17.92
N ASN A 125 -1.86 -2.76 -16.64
CA ASN A 125 -0.94 -2.01 -15.78
C ASN A 125 -0.22 -2.86 -14.71
N SER A 126 -0.52 -4.16 -14.61
CA SER A 126 0.03 -5.09 -13.61
C SER A 126 -0.12 -4.63 -12.16
N ILE A 127 -1.14 -3.82 -11.87
CA ILE A 127 -1.49 -3.30 -10.56
C ILE A 127 -2.89 -3.78 -10.19
N SER A 128 -2.99 -4.63 -9.16
CA SER A 128 -4.27 -5.01 -8.56
C SER A 128 -4.69 -4.02 -7.49
N GLY A 129 -5.97 -4.02 -7.12
CA GLY A 129 -6.48 -3.26 -5.98
C GLY A 129 -5.68 -3.56 -4.71
N SER A 130 -5.53 -4.83 -4.32
CA SER A 130 -4.71 -5.21 -3.16
C SER A 130 -3.30 -4.61 -3.18
N LYS A 131 -2.63 -4.64 -4.33
CA LYS A 131 -1.28 -4.07 -4.48
C LYS A 131 -1.29 -2.56 -4.28
N MET A 132 -2.29 -1.86 -4.82
CA MET A 132 -2.45 -0.42 -4.64
C MET A 132 -2.78 -0.08 -3.18
N SER A 133 -3.72 -0.80 -2.57
CA SER A 133 -4.06 -0.70 -1.15
C SER A 133 -2.81 -0.83 -0.27
N LYS A 134 -1.91 -1.78 -0.56
CA LYS A 134 -0.61 -1.92 0.12
C LYS A 134 0.30 -0.70 -0.06
N PHE A 135 0.37 -0.15 -1.27
CA PHE A 135 1.19 1.03 -1.52
C PHE A 135 0.68 2.28 -0.83
N LEU A 136 -0.64 2.45 -0.68
CA LEU A 136 -1.25 3.69 -0.22
C LEU A 136 -1.70 3.65 1.25
N GLY A 137 -2.00 2.48 1.79
CA GLY A 137 -2.70 2.31 3.08
C GLY A 137 -2.10 3.10 4.23
N LEU A 138 -0.80 2.92 4.50
CA LEU A 138 -0.11 3.66 5.56
C LEU A 138 -0.18 5.18 5.33
N TRP A 139 0.11 5.63 4.11
CA TRP A 139 0.18 7.05 3.78
C TRP A 139 -1.19 7.74 3.70
N LEU A 140 -2.27 6.98 3.67
CA LEU A 140 -3.63 7.52 3.63
C LEU A 140 -4.27 7.48 5.02
N LEU A 141 -4.12 6.36 5.71
CA LEU A 141 -4.96 6.01 6.85
C LEU A 141 -4.29 6.30 8.21
N THR A 142 -2.98 6.61 8.28
CA THR A 142 -2.32 6.98 9.53
C THR A 142 -1.98 8.46 9.64
N ALA A 143 -2.14 9.00 10.84
CA ALA A 143 -1.61 10.32 11.20
C ALA A 143 -0.10 10.25 11.47
N SER A 144 0.34 9.21 12.19
CA SER A 144 1.76 8.91 12.41
C SER A 144 2.24 7.85 11.42
N ARG A 145 3.27 8.18 10.63
CA ARG A 145 3.81 7.29 9.58
C ARG A 145 5.11 6.61 9.99
N ALA A 146 5.76 7.15 11.01
CA ALA A 146 6.96 6.63 11.63
C ALA A 146 6.96 7.10 13.09
N GLU A 147 7.30 6.19 14.00
CA GLU A 147 7.46 6.49 15.42
C GLU A 147 8.95 6.65 15.77
N ALA A 148 9.26 7.30 16.89
CA ALA A 148 10.66 7.58 17.26
C ALA A 148 11.45 6.28 17.53
N ASP A 149 10.77 5.26 18.06
CA ASP A 149 11.34 3.97 18.42
C ASP A 149 10.90 2.84 17.46
N ASP A 150 10.47 3.20 16.23
CA ASP A 150 10.08 2.22 15.20
C ASP A 150 11.30 1.39 14.77
N ASP A 151 11.24 0.09 14.98
CA ASP A 151 12.10 -0.86 14.28
C ASP A 151 11.48 -1.26 12.93
N TRP A 152 12.23 -2.01 12.11
CA TRP A 152 11.71 -2.46 10.82
C TRP A 152 10.48 -3.37 10.95
N GLU A 153 10.44 -4.20 11.99
CA GLU A 153 9.36 -5.19 12.18
C GLU A 153 8.04 -4.50 12.53
N SER A 154 8.06 -3.59 13.50
CA SER A 154 6.92 -2.76 13.91
C SER A 154 6.44 -1.85 12.78
N PHE A 155 7.35 -1.17 12.08
CA PHE A 155 7.00 -0.38 10.89
C PHE A 155 6.34 -1.25 9.82
N TYR A 156 6.93 -2.40 9.49
CA TYR A 156 6.42 -3.31 8.47
C TYR A 156 5.05 -3.87 8.87
N ALA A 157 4.85 -4.23 10.13
CA ALA A 157 3.55 -4.66 10.65
C ALA A 157 2.49 -3.56 10.54
N ARG A 158 2.84 -2.31 10.85
CA ARG A 158 1.93 -1.15 10.70
C ARG A 158 1.60 -0.89 9.24
N TRP A 159 2.59 -0.92 8.35
CA TRP A 159 2.41 -0.80 6.90
C TRP A 159 1.51 -1.91 6.33
N GLU A 160 1.77 -3.16 6.73
CA GLU A 160 1.03 -4.35 6.32
C GLU A 160 -0.44 -4.24 6.76
N ARG A 161 -0.68 -3.87 8.02
CA ARG A 161 -2.02 -3.67 8.60
C ARG A 161 -2.78 -2.57 7.89
N ALA A 162 -2.18 -1.38 7.73
CA ALA A 162 -2.82 -0.26 7.06
C ALA A 162 -3.19 -0.59 5.60
N GLY A 163 -2.32 -1.32 4.88
CA GLY A 163 -2.62 -1.80 3.54
C GLY A 163 -3.80 -2.77 3.48
N ARG A 164 -3.91 -3.70 4.44
CA ARG A 164 -5.05 -4.62 4.53
C ARG A 164 -6.35 -3.90 4.93
N ILE A 165 -6.26 -2.86 5.75
CA ILE A 165 -7.43 -2.03 6.10
C ILE A 165 -7.94 -1.36 4.83
N LEU A 166 -7.06 -0.70 4.06
CA LEU A 166 -7.46 -0.04 2.81
C LEU A 166 -8.06 -1.03 1.81
N GLU A 167 -7.49 -2.24 1.70
CA GLU A 167 -8.03 -3.30 0.82
C GLU A 167 -9.46 -3.68 1.23
N HIS A 168 -9.73 -3.84 2.53
CA HIS A 168 -11.08 -4.08 3.03
C HIS A 168 -12.03 -2.93 2.65
N LEU A 169 -11.63 -1.68 2.88
CA LEU A 169 -12.46 -0.52 2.53
C LEU A 169 -12.74 -0.45 1.03
N PHE A 170 -11.75 -0.75 0.19
CA PHE A 170 -11.88 -0.81 -1.26
C PHE A 170 -12.91 -1.85 -1.71
N LEU A 171 -12.84 -3.06 -1.15
CA LEU A 171 -13.80 -4.13 -1.45
C LEU A 171 -15.21 -3.77 -0.96
N ALA A 172 -15.34 -3.22 0.26
CA ALA A 172 -16.61 -2.75 0.79
C ALA A 172 -17.22 -1.64 -0.08
N ARG A 173 -16.39 -0.73 -0.63
CA ARG A 173 -16.82 0.32 -1.56
C ARG A 173 -17.35 -0.24 -2.87
N ILE A 174 -16.64 -1.19 -3.49
CA ILE A 174 -17.09 -1.84 -4.73
C ILE A 174 -18.46 -2.49 -4.53
N ARG A 175 -18.67 -3.18 -3.39
CA ARG A 175 -19.96 -3.78 -3.04
C ARG A 175 -21.06 -2.74 -2.93
N ASP A 176 -20.81 -1.63 -2.25
CA ASP A 176 -21.76 -0.53 -2.12
C ASP A 176 -22.11 0.10 -3.47
N GLU A 177 -21.10 0.37 -4.32
CA GLU A 177 -21.31 0.92 -5.68
C GLU A 177 -22.12 -0.01 -6.57
N SER A 178 -21.85 -1.32 -6.51
CA SER A 178 -22.52 -2.33 -7.33
C SER A 178 -24.03 -2.40 -7.14
N VAL A 179 -24.55 -1.88 -6.02
CA VAL A 179 -26.01 -1.82 -5.77
C VAL A 179 -26.67 -0.78 -6.67
N ASN A 180 -25.99 0.35 -6.92
CA ASN A 180 -26.57 1.50 -7.60
C ASN A 180 -26.04 1.67 -9.03
N HIS A 181 -24.85 1.14 -9.33
CA HIS A 181 -24.15 1.35 -10.60
C HIS A 181 -23.69 0.04 -11.22
N ARG A 182 -23.62 0.02 -12.56
CA ARG A 182 -22.97 -1.08 -13.28
C ARG A 182 -21.46 -0.96 -13.10
N MET A 183 -20.87 -1.94 -12.43
CA MET A 183 -19.43 -2.00 -12.19
C MET A 183 -18.71 -2.76 -13.30
N PRO A 184 -17.45 -2.40 -13.62
CA PRO A 184 -16.57 -3.22 -14.47
C PRO A 184 -16.51 -4.67 -13.97
N MET A 185 -16.57 -5.64 -14.88
CA MET A 185 -16.60 -7.07 -14.53
C MET A 185 -15.44 -7.46 -13.61
N ARG A 186 -14.23 -6.95 -13.87
CA ARG A 186 -13.06 -7.22 -13.03
C ARG A 186 -13.21 -6.75 -11.59
N LEU A 187 -13.88 -5.63 -11.33
CA LEU A 187 -14.15 -5.19 -9.96
C LEU A 187 -15.22 -6.06 -9.30
N THR A 188 -16.26 -6.45 -10.04
CA THR A 188 -17.29 -7.37 -9.49
C THR A 188 -16.72 -8.74 -9.14
N GLU A 189 -15.76 -9.25 -9.93
CA GLU A 189 -15.07 -10.51 -9.65
C GLU A 189 -14.33 -10.50 -8.31
N LEU A 190 -13.77 -9.36 -7.92
CA LEU A 190 -13.10 -9.23 -6.61
C LEU A 190 -14.09 -9.51 -5.50
N VAL A 191 -15.31 -8.97 -5.55
CA VAL A 191 -16.27 -9.02 -4.44
C VAL A 191 -17.21 -10.23 -4.46
N ASN A 192 -17.19 -11.05 -5.50
CA ASN A 192 -18.09 -12.20 -5.66
C ASN A 192 -18.03 -13.22 -4.51
N GLN A 193 -16.86 -13.37 -3.85
CA GLN A 193 -16.66 -14.32 -2.75
C GLN A 193 -16.51 -13.65 -1.38
N TYR A 194 -16.71 -12.33 -1.29
CA TYR A 194 -16.62 -11.58 -0.04
C TYR A 194 -17.55 -12.17 1.03
N PRO A 195 -17.12 -12.35 2.30
CA PRO A 195 -15.85 -11.95 2.95
C PRO A 195 -14.69 -12.96 2.82
N TYR A 196 -14.74 -13.89 1.87
CA TYR A 196 -13.76 -14.97 1.63
C TYR A 196 -13.62 -16.01 2.77
N SER A 197 -14.43 -15.89 3.83
CA SER A 197 -14.38 -16.76 5.02
C SER A 197 -14.86 -18.19 4.80
N ARG A 198 -15.42 -18.53 3.63
CA ARG A 198 -15.88 -19.91 3.34
C ARG A 198 -14.74 -20.93 3.20
N THR A 199 -13.48 -20.49 3.13
CA THR A 199 -12.32 -21.37 2.88
C THR A 199 -11.31 -21.44 4.03
N SER A 200 -11.39 -20.55 5.04
CA SER A 200 -10.44 -20.52 6.16
C SER A 200 -11.18 -20.62 7.50
N MET A 201 -11.34 -21.84 8.02
CA MET A 201 -11.93 -22.12 9.35
C MET A 201 -10.95 -21.89 10.50
N SER A 202 -10.08 -20.89 10.44
CA SER A 202 -9.07 -20.73 11.49
C SER A 202 -8.78 -19.27 11.83
N VAL A 203 -8.95 -19.00 13.13
CA VAL A 203 -8.49 -17.86 13.93
C VAL A 203 -9.43 -16.65 13.97
N GLU A 204 -10.29 -16.67 14.99
CA GLU A 204 -11.23 -15.62 15.43
C GLU A 204 -10.57 -14.34 15.99
N GLN A 205 -9.31 -14.05 15.64
CA GLN A 205 -8.47 -13.16 16.46
C GLN A 205 -8.01 -11.87 15.76
N ASP A 206 -8.30 -11.69 14.48
CA ASP A 206 -7.93 -10.45 13.76
C ASP A 206 -9.18 -9.80 13.16
N ASP A 207 -9.35 -8.49 13.37
CA ASP A 207 -10.44 -7.67 12.81
C ASP A 207 -10.35 -7.50 11.27
N MET A 208 -9.64 -8.39 10.60
CA MET A 208 -9.24 -8.30 9.21
C MET A 208 -9.87 -9.42 8.38
N LEU A 209 -10.18 -9.12 7.13
CA LEU A 209 -10.68 -10.12 6.19
C LEU A 209 -9.58 -11.16 5.87
N PRO A 210 -9.94 -12.44 5.68
CA PRO A 210 -9.02 -13.45 5.16
C PRO A 210 -8.38 -12.99 3.85
N SER A 211 -7.08 -13.26 3.69
CA SER A 211 -6.30 -12.90 2.51
C SER A 211 -6.76 -13.68 1.27
N PRO A 212 -7.43 -13.06 0.29
CA PRO A 212 -7.88 -13.76 -0.91
C PRO A 212 -6.71 -14.10 -1.84
N ARG A 213 -6.88 -15.05 -2.77
CA ARG A 213 -5.79 -15.50 -3.69
C ARG A 213 -5.20 -14.39 -4.57
N PHE A 214 -5.93 -13.30 -4.77
CA PHE A 214 -5.51 -12.14 -5.57
C PHE A 214 -4.88 -11.02 -4.72
N THR A 215 -4.77 -11.21 -3.41
CA THR A 215 -3.99 -10.32 -2.54
C THR A 215 -2.50 -10.42 -2.84
N THR A 216 -1.71 -9.54 -2.23
CA THR A 216 -0.25 -9.60 -2.33
C THR A 216 0.26 -10.94 -1.79
N ARG A 217 0.89 -11.74 -2.66
CA ARG A 217 1.41 -13.06 -2.28
C ARG A 217 2.58 -12.91 -1.32
N SER A 218 2.54 -13.64 -0.21
CA SER A 218 3.70 -13.86 0.64
C SER A 218 4.60 -14.91 -0.01
N TYR A 219 5.90 -14.67 0.06
CA TYR A 219 6.92 -15.63 -0.34
C TYR A 219 7.87 -15.79 0.82
N ASP A 220 8.20 -17.04 1.15
CA ASP A 220 9.26 -17.31 2.10
C ASP A 220 10.59 -16.88 1.46
N ALA A 221 11.28 -15.97 2.14
CA ALA A 221 12.54 -15.42 1.67
C ALA A 221 13.62 -15.65 2.71
N LEU A 222 14.80 -16.09 2.26
CA LEU A 222 15.97 -16.22 3.12
C LEU A 222 16.66 -14.85 3.23
N PHE A 223 16.68 -14.29 4.43
CA PHE A 223 17.50 -13.11 4.72
C PHE A 223 18.95 -13.52 4.96
N VAL A 224 19.86 -13.12 4.07
CA VAL A 224 21.30 -13.37 4.20
C VAL A 224 22.00 -12.05 4.48
N ARG A 225 22.48 -11.87 5.72
CA ARG A 225 23.37 -10.76 6.07
C ARG A 225 24.82 -11.19 5.86
N ILE A 226 25.52 -10.48 4.99
CA ILE A 226 26.95 -10.70 4.74
C ILE A 226 27.68 -9.52 5.36
N ASP A 227 28.24 -9.73 6.54
CA ASP A 227 29.12 -8.77 7.20
C ASP A 227 30.56 -9.05 6.74
N ALA A 228 31.24 -8.05 6.20
CA ALA A 228 32.65 -8.14 5.82
C ALA A 228 33.43 -7.10 6.62
N GLU A 229 34.28 -7.56 7.54
CA GLU A 229 35.24 -6.70 8.20
C GLU A 229 36.30 -6.30 7.18
N LEU A 230 36.34 -5.01 6.82
CA LEU A 230 37.48 -4.46 6.09
C LEU A 230 38.59 -4.22 7.10
N GLU A 231 39.58 -5.12 7.13
CA GLU A 231 40.86 -4.81 7.76
C GLU A 231 41.42 -3.56 7.09
N THR A 232 41.79 -2.56 7.89
CA THR A 232 42.47 -1.34 7.44
C THR A 232 43.80 -1.69 6.80
N ALA A 233 43.78 -1.96 5.50
CA ALA A 233 44.91 -1.83 4.59
C ALA A 233 44.38 -1.85 3.15
N GLU A 234 45.13 -1.23 2.25
CA GLU A 234 44.85 -0.99 0.82
C GLU A 234 44.52 -2.27 0.01
N VAL A 235 43.33 -2.83 0.20
CA VAL A 235 42.87 -3.98 -0.58
C VAL A 235 41.84 -3.50 -1.60
N GLU A 236 42.19 -3.65 -2.89
CA GLU A 236 41.31 -3.40 -4.01
C GLU A 236 39.94 -4.05 -3.77
N LYS A 237 38.86 -3.28 -3.94
CA LYS A 237 37.48 -3.77 -3.81
C LYS A 237 37.34 -5.09 -4.58
N PRO A 238 37.04 -6.22 -3.92
CA PRO A 238 36.90 -7.47 -4.64
C PRO A 238 35.73 -7.33 -5.61
N LYS A 239 36.01 -7.48 -6.91
CA LYS A 239 35.01 -7.60 -7.99
C LYS A 239 34.31 -8.97 -7.92
N SER A 240 33.95 -9.43 -6.73
CA SER A 240 33.28 -10.72 -6.58
C SER A 240 31.79 -10.53 -6.87
N ASN A 241 31.30 -11.25 -7.87
CA ASN A 241 29.89 -11.32 -8.20
C ASN A 241 29.13 -11.84 -6.97
N ARG A 242 28.08 -11.15 -6.52
CA ARG A 242 27.29 -11.52 -5.32
C ARG A 242 26.80 -12.97 -5.35
N LEU A 243 26.50 -13.49 -6.54
CA LEU A 243 26.10 -14.89 -6.72
C LEU A 243 27.25 -15.88 -6.47
N ARG A 244 28.51 -15.48 -6.73
CA ARG A 244 29.68 -16.30 -6.38
C ARG A 244 29.94 -16.31 -4.88
N LEU A 245 29.71 -15.21 -4.17
CA LEU A 245 29.76 -15.16 -2.72
C LEU A 245 28.75 -16.13 -2.09
N ILE A 246 27.50 -16.10 -2.57
CA ILE A 246 26.45 -17.03 -2.12
C ILE A 246 26.80 -18.48 -2.48
N ALA A 247 27.26 -18.73 -3.71
CA ALA A 247 27.69 -20.07 -4.12
C ALA A 247 28.89 -20.58 -3.32
N HIS A 248 29.79 -19.69 -2.87
CA HIS A 248 30.89 -20.04 -1.99
C HIS A 248 30.38 -20.34 -0.58
N ALA A 249 29.45 -19.54 -0.05
CA ALA A 249 28.81 -19.80 1.23
C ALA A 249 28.14 -21.18 1.27
N PHE A 250 27.45 -21.60 0.20
CA PHE A 250 26.86 -22.95 0.10
C PHE A 250 27.87 -24.10 0.07
N LYS A 251 29.12 -23.82 -0.32
CA LYS A 251 30.23 -24.80 -0.35
C LYS A 251 31.02 -24.84 0.95
N LEU A 252 30.85 -23.87 1.84
CA LEU A 252 31.48 -23.89 3.14
C LEU A 252 30.77 -24.89 4.05
N ASP A 253 31.54 -25.70 4.76
CA ASP A 253 31.03 -26.58 5.79
C ASP A 253 30.65 -25.74 7.02
N VAL A 254 29.40 -25.89 7.48
CA VAL A 254 28.90 -25.18 8.65
C VAL A 254 29.58 -25.78 9.87
N ALA A 255 30.44 -24.99 10.53
CA ALA A 255 31.17 -25.42 11.72
C ALA A 255 30.34 -25.38 13.01
N GLU A 256 29.09 -24.91 12.95
CA GLU A 256 28.23 -24.75 14.12
C GLU A 256 27.25 -25.92 14.30
N THR A 257 27.05 -26.31 15.56
CA THR A 257 26.07 -27.33 15.97
C THR A 257 24.79 -26.67 16.47
N GLY A 258 23.64 -27.03 15.90
CA GLY A 258 22.33 -26.57 16.38
C GLY A 258 21.23 -26.51 15.32
N ALA A 259 20.12 -25.84 15.65
CA ALA A 259 18.94 -25.67 14.79
C ALA A 259 19.24 -25.01 13.43
N VAL A 260 20.32 -24.24 13.34
CA VAL A 260 20.79 -23.59 12.12
C VAL A 260 21.25 -24.61 11.07
N VAL A 261 21.79 -25.76 11.48
CA VAL A 261 22.23 -26.84 10.56
C VAL A 261 21.03 -27.46 9.85
N GLN A 262 19.95 -27.74 10.58
CA GLN A 262 18.74 -28.32 9.98
C GLN A 262 18.08 -27.37 8.97
N ALA A 263 18.03 -26.07 9.29
CA ALA A 263 17.56 -25.06 8.34
C ALA A 263 18.49 -24.98 7.11
N TRP A 264 19.81 -25.00 7.31
CA TRP A 264 20.80 -24.95 6.23
C TRP A 264 20.75 -26.17 5.30
N ASP A 265 20.57 -27.37 5.85
CA ASP A 265 20.40 -28.61 5.07
C ASP A 265 19.09 -28.62 4.29
N THR A 266 18.06 -27.93 4.79
CA THR A 266 16.78 -27.74 4.07
C THR A 266 16.95 -26.78 2.90
N ILE A 267 17.75 -25.72 3.06
CA ILE A 267 18.03 -24.72 2.02
C ILE A 267 18.98 -25.27 0.94
N LYS A 268 19.86 -26.22 1.28
CA LYS A 268 20.77 -26.88 0.32
C LYS A 268 20.05 -27.83 -0.66
N LYS A 269 18.86 -28.32 -0.33
CA LYS A 269 18.06 -29.21 -1.19
C LYS A 269 17.31 -28.43 -2.25
#